data_AF-A0A0M0X023-F1
#
_entry.id   AF-A0A0M0X023-F1
#
_cell.length_a   1.000
_cell.length_b   1.000
_cell.length_c   1.000
_cell.angle_alpha   90.00
_cell.angle_beta   90.00
_cell.angle_gamma   90.00
#
_symmetry.space_group_name_H-M   'P 1'
#
loop_
_entity.id
_entity.type
_entity.pdbx_description
1 polymer ?
#
loop_
_entity_poly.entity_id
_entity_poly.type
_entity_poly.pdbx_seq_one_letter_code
_entity_poly.pdbx_strand_id
1 'polypeptide(L)'
;MKSTKILGLALVGILSTGGVTAIAHASNNIVPKNTVMTEQAVEQDSYKKNKLKEVALNAFQKNFNETIDTKNFYERNNEFYEIDGHKFYITGWSNKNSKFINGNTAIQYTAVLDAETNKIVSLQYHPGEAKNQNYKDFSYDEAKDLATNFVKENNILDGKSYEFSEEQSKEVNAAKDSKEDWYYHFYFKYDGGKTCLVNVNKDLKKVTEITLDEGQDQG
;
A
#
# COMPACT_ATOMS: atom_id res chain seq x y z
N MET A 1 -26.46 53.55 -10.55
CA MET A 1 -26.79 52.95 -9.24
C MET A 1 -25.48 52.82 -8.45
N LYS A 2 -25.36 53.30 -7.20
CA LYS A 2 -25.69 52.59 -5.93
C LYS A 2 -25.12 51.16 -5.92
N SER A 3 -24.27 50.68 -4.99
CA SER A 3 -23.50 51.22 -3.84
C SER A 3 -22.58 50.07 -3.30
N THR A 4 -21.62 50.16 -2.37
CA THR A 4 -21.17 51.11 -1.32
C THR A 4 -19.67 50.82 -0.99
N LYS A 5 -18.79 51.78 -0.63
CA LYS A 5 -18.28 52.12 0.74
C LYS A 5 -17.73 50.96 1.62
N ILE A 6 -16.64 51.06 2.42
CA ILE A 6 -15.55 52.07 2.57
C ILE A 6 -14.46 51.57 3.57
N LEU A 7 -13.25 52.17 3.56
CA LEU A 7 -12.20 52.24 4.62
C LEU A 7 -11.76 50.98 5.39
N GLY A 8 -10.45 50.68 5.31
CA GLY A 8 -9.71 50.17 6.46
C GLY A 8 -9.22 51.31 7.36
N LEU A 9 -8.77 50.99 8.58
CA LEU A 9 -8.11 51.94 9.48
C LEU A 9 -7.20 51.19 10.46
N ALA A 10 -5.90 51.48 10.42
CA ALA A 10 -4.99 51.20 11.52
C ALA A 10 -4.99 52.42 12.46
N LEU A 11 -4.92 52.20 13.78
CA LEU A 11 -4.61 53.28 14.72
C LEU A 11 -3.78 52.81 15.91
N VAL A 12 -2.53 53.26 15.90
CA VAL A 12 -1.81 53.95 17.00
C VAL A 12 -1.81 53.28 18.38
N GLY A 13 -0.62 52.83 18.79
CA GLY A 13 -0.29 52.64 20.21
C GLY A 13 0.04 53.98 20.90
N ILE A 14 -0.17 54.03 22.21
CA ILE A 14 0.23 55.15 23.07
C ILE A 14 1.23 54.62 24.11
N LEU A 15 2.41 55.22 24.13
CA LEU A 15 3.39 55.10 25.20
C LEU A 15 3.09 56.17 26.27
N SER A 16 3.10 55.80 27.55
CA SER A 16 3.25 56.74 28.65
C SER A 16 4.25 56.19 29.68
N THR A 17 5.23 57.02 30.01
CA THR A 17 6.40 56.68 30.84
C THR A 17 6.19 57.04 32.31
N GLY A 18 6.71 56.24 33.26
CA GLY A 18 6.81 56.67 34.66
C GLY A 18 7.37 55.65 35.66
N GLY A 19 8.59 55.91 36.15
CA GLY A 19 8.98 55.70 37.56
C GLY A 19 9.14 54.29 38.15
N VAL A 20 10.40 53.86 38.27
CA VAL A 20 11.00 52.93 39.28
C VAL A 20 10.26 52.98 40.65
N THR A 21 9.93 51.89 41.36
CA THR A 21 10.86 50.96 42.05
C THR A 21 10.33 49.56 42.45
N ALA A 22 11.13 48.54 42.12
CA ALA A 22 11.64 47.45 42.99
C ALA A 22 10.76 46.25 43.49
N ILE A 23 11.36 45.06 43.30
CA ILE A 23 11.24 43.76 44.01
C ILE A 23 10.20 42.73 43.51
N ALA A 24 10.75 41.53 43.27
CA ALA A 24 10.22 40.35 42.60
C ALA A 24 9.01 39.67 43.26
N HIS A 25 8.16 39.08 42.39
CA HIS A 25 7.41 37.86 42.68
C HIS A 25 7.42 36.95 41.44
N ALA A 26 7.47 35.62 41.65
CA ALA A 26 7.67 34.65 40.58
C ALA A 26 6.49 34.60 39.59
N SER A 27 6.80 34.71 38.29
CA SER A 27 5.81 34.59 37.21
C SER A 27 5.74 33.17 36.65
N ASN A 28 4.57 32.55 36.77
CA ASN A 28 4.24 31.28 36.12
C ASN A 28 4.18 31.48 34.59
N ASN A 29 5.30 31.30 33.89
CA ASN A 29 5.28 31.18 32.45
C ASN A 29 4.87 29.76 32.05
N ILE A 30 3.60 29.64 31.71
CA ILE A 30 3.00 28.45 31.08
C ILE A 30 3.74 28.21 29.77
N VAL A 31 4.60 27.19 29.74
CA VAL A 31 5.14 26.62 28.50
C VAL A 31 3.95 26.18 27.65
N PRO A 32 3.89 26.48 26.34
CA PRO A 32 2.87 25.93 25.47
C PRO A 32 2.88 24.42 25.64
N LYS A 33 1.73 23.80 25.94
CA LYS A 33 1.63 22.34 26.04
C LYS A 33 2.11 21.76 24.70
N ASN A 34 3.33 21.24 24.67
CA ASN A 34 3.70 20.24 23.67
C ASN A 34 2.62 19.19 23.72
N THR A 35 1.99 18.96 22.57
CA THR A 35 0.86 18.06 22.44
C THR A 35 1.24 16.70 22.99
N VAL A 36 0.73 16.38 24.18
CA VAL A 36 0.71 15.02 24.69
C VAL A 36 -0.23 14.27 23.75
N MET A 37 0.33 13.68 22.70
CA MET A 37 -0.32 12.56 22.03
C MET A 37 -0.44 11.49 23.11
N THR A 38 -1.65 11.35 23.66
CA THR A 38 -1.91 10.52 24.82
C THR A 38 -1.54 9.08 24.49
N GLU A 39 -0.97 8.38 25.46
CA GLU A 39 -0.46 7.01 25.28
C GLU A 39 -1.55 6.08 24.69
N GLN A 40 -2.81 6.33 25.05
CA GLN A 40 -4.01 5.68 24.50
C GLN A 40 -4.15 5.78 22.97
N ALA A 41 -3.80 6.91 22.35
CA ALA A 41 -3.87 7.08 20.89
C ALA A 41 -2.78 6.26 20.19
N VAL A 42 -1.57 6.26 20.76
CA VAL A 42 -0.42 5.46 20.27
C VAL A 42 -0.72 3.96 20.42
N GLU A 43 -1.35 3.56 21.52
CA GLU A 43 -1.76 2.18 21.77
C GLU A 43 -2.82 1.71 20.76
N GLN A 44 -3.85 2.52 20.50
CA GLN A 44 -4.88 2.20 19.48
C GLN A 44 -4.32 2.06 18.06
N ASP A 45 -3.43 2.98 17.64
CA ASP A 45 -2.77 2.88 16.33
C ASP A 45 -1.88 1.63 16.23
N SER A 46 -1.17 1.28 17.31
CA SER A 46 -0.34 0.07 17.35
C SER A 46 -1.19 -1.20 17.23
N TYR A 47 -2.33 -1.25 17.91
CA TYR A 47 -3.29 -2.36 17.82
C TYR A 47 -3.86 -2.51 16.42
N LYS A 48 -4.28 -1.40 15.79
CA LYS A 48 -4.81 -1.41 14.41
C LYS A 48 -3.77 -1.91 13.41
N LYS A 49 -2.51 -1.45 13.50
CA LYS A 49 -1.41 -1.93 12.65
C LYS A 49 -1.16 -3.42 12.84
N ASN A 50 -1.09 -3.91 14.08
CA ASN A 50 -0.86 -5.33 14.35
C ASN A 50 -1.96 -6.23 13.77
N LYS A 51 -3.24 -5.83 13.89
CA LYS A 51 -4.35 -6.53 13.27
C LYS A 51 -4.25 -6.58 11.74
N LEU A 52 -3.90 -5.46 11.10
CA LEU A 52 -3.74 -5.40 9.63
C LEU A 52 -2.54 -6.24 9.14
N LYS A 53 -1.45 -6.30 9.91
CA LYS A 53 -0.34 -7.24 9.64
C LYS A 53 -0.78 -8.70 9.73
N GLU A 54 -1.57 -9.06 10.73
CA GLU A 54 -2.10 -10.42 10.86
C GLU A 54 -2.97 -10.80 9.65
N VAL A 55 -3.82 -9.88 9.17
CA VAL A 55 -4.58 -10.09 7.92
C VAL A 55 -3.66 -10.28 6.72
N ALA A 56 -2.59 -9.48 6.58
CA ALA A 56 -1.61 -9.64 5.51
C ALA A 56 -0.88 -11.00 5.56
N LEU A 57 -0.38 -11.41 6.74
CA LEU A 57 0.30 -12.70 6.94
C LEU A 57 -0.63 -13.87 6.61
N ASN A 58 -1.88 -13.82 7.06
CA ASN A 58 -2.89 -14.82 6.74
C ASN A 58 -3.24 -14.85 5.24
N ALA A 59 -3.23 -13.70 4.55
CA ALA A 59 -3.45 -13.63 3.11
C ALA A 59 -2.29 -14.27 2.31
N PHE A 60 -1.03 -14.05 2.71
CA PHE A 60 0.12 -14.74 2.10
C PHE A 60 0.04 -16.26 2.25
N GLN A 61 -0.29 -16.73 3.46
CA GLN A 61 -0.43 -18.17 3.71
C GLN A 61 -1.64 -18.78 2.99
N LYS A 62 -2.80 -18.10 3.00
CA LYS A 62 -4.01 -18.58 2.32
C LYS A 62 -3.82 -18.66 0.80
N ASN A 63 -3.37 -17.56 0.19
CA ASN A 63 -3.43 -17.40 -1.26
C ASN A 63 -2.16 -17.95 -1.94
N PHE A 64 -0.96 -17.68 -1.42
CA PHE A 64 0.31 -18.06 -2.08
C PHE A 64 1.00 -19.28 -1.44
N ASN A 65 0.42 -19.82 -0.36
CA ASN A 65 1.03 -20.84 0.52
C ASN A 65 2.40 -20.40 1.07
N GLU A 66 2.54 -19.11 1.38
CA GLU A 66 3.77 -18.50 1.90
C GLU A 66 3.65 -18.16 3.39
N THR A 67 4.39 -18.88 4.24
CA THR A 67 4.56 -18.53 5.65
C THR A 67 5.76 -17.57 5.80
N ILE A 68 5.49 -16.33 6.20
CA ILE A 68 6.54 -15.31 6.38
C ILE A 68 7.15 -15.44 7.78
N ASP A 69 8.45 -15.71 7.85
CA ASP A 69 9.22 -15.68 9.10
C ASP A 69 9.54 -14.23 9.50
N THR A 70 8.63 -13.61 10.24
CA THR A 70 8.75 -12.23 10.72
C THR A 70 9.85 -12.00 11.76
N LYS A 71 10.57 -13.06 12.20
CA LYS A 71 11.75 -12.93 13.07
C LYS A 71 13.04 -12.82 12.27
N ASN A 72 13.13 -13.53 11.14
CA ASN A 72 14.31 -13.56 10.29
C ASN A 72 14.21 -12.61 9.08
N PHE A 73 13.03 -12.07 8.79
CA PHE A 73 12.83 -11.02 7.78
C PHE A 73 12.81 -9.63 8.43
N TYR A 74 13.43 -8.66 7.77
CA TYR A 74 13.32 -7.25 8.11
C TYR A 74 11.95 -6.74 7.70
N GLU A 75 11.26 -6.03 8.59
CA GLU A 75 10.04 -5.31 8.24
C GLU A 75 10.35 -4.17 7.26
N ARG A 76 9.52 -4.06 6.21
CA ARG A 76 9.66 -3.13 5.09
C ARG A 76 8.29 -2.55 4.81
N ASN A 77 8.13 -1.24 5.01
CA ASN A 77 6.84 -0.55 4.99
C ASN A 77 5.97 -0.97 6.21
N ASN A 78 5.45 0.01 6.95
CA ASN A 78 4.58 -0.20 8.12
C ASN A 78 3.82 1.10 8.44
N GLU A 79 3.11 1.60 7.44
CA GLU A 79 2.53 2.93 7.47
C GLU A 79 1.15 2.98 6.83
N PHE A 80 0.38 3.98 7.24
CA PHE A 80 -0.85 4.34 6.56
C PHE A 80 -0.54 5.43 5.55
N TYR A 81 -1.21 5.38 4.41
CA TYR A 81 -1.21 6.44 3.41
C TYR A 81 -2.65 6.67 2.94
N GLU A 82 -2.86 7.74 2.18
CA GLU A 82 -4.18 8.14 1.71
C GLU A 82 -4.10 8.50 0.23
N ILE A 83 -5.07 8.04 -0.57
CA ILE A 83 -5.25 8.39 -1.98
C ILE A 83 -6.73 8.73 -2.15
N ASP A 84 -7.04 9.91 -2.67
CA ASP A 84 -8.40 10.37 -2.97
C ASP A 84 -9.41 10.21 -1.81
N GLY A 85 -8.94 10.41 -0.57
CA GLY A 85 -9.71 10.27 0.67
C GLY A 85 -9.83 8.83 1.20
N HIS A 86 -9.36 7.83 0.45
CA HIS A 86 -9.30 6.43 0.88
C HIS A 86 -8.00 6.15 1.63
N LYS A 87 -8.12 5.66 2.87
CA LYS A 87 -6.97 5.34 3.71
C LYS A 87 -6.56 3.89 3.52
N PHE A 88 -5.29 3.69 3.15
CA PHE A 88 -4.68 2.38 2.98
C PHE A 88 -3.61 2.13 4.04
N TYR A 89 -3.27 0.86 4.24
CA TYR A 89 -2.16 0.41 5.07
C TYR A 89 -1.22 -0.47 4.23
N ILE A 90 0.07 -0.14 4.23
CA ILE A 90 1.10 -0.96 3.58
C ILE A 90 1.99 -1.61 4.63
N THR A 91 2.21 -2.91 4.46
CA THR A 91 3.16 -3.70 5.24
C THR A 91 3.94 -4.64 4.34
N GLY A 92 5.12 -5.06 4.78
CA GLY A 92 5.97 -5.93 4.00
C GLY A 92 7.18 -6.41 4.78
N TRP A 93 7.87 -7.37 4.19
CA TRP A 93 8.98 -8.09 4.80
C TRP A 93 10.01 -8.43 3.74
N SER A 94 11.30 -8.34 4.05
CA SER A 94 12.36 -8.81 3.15
C SER A 94 13.51 -9.47 3.91
N ASN A 95 14.13 -10.47 3.29
CA ASN A 95 15.36 -11.08 3.81
C ASN A 95 16.59 -10.16 3.70
N LYS A 96 16.46 -8.93 3.13
CA LYS A 96 17.54 -7.94 3.04
C LYS A 96 17.17 -6.58 3.65
N ASN A 97 18.06 -6.09 4.52
CA ASN A 97 17.98 -4.77 5.13
C ASN A 97 18.71 -3.70 4.28
N SER A 98 18.15 -3.35 3.13
CA SER A 98 18.70 -2.28 2.28
C SER A 98 17.60 -1.41 1.68
N LYS A 99 17.74 -0.09 1.83
CA LYS A 99 16.89 0.92 1.16
C LYS A 99 16.87 0.75 -0.36
N PHE A 100 17.99 0.28 -0.92
CA PHE A 100 18.11 -0.12 -2.31
C PHE A 100 18.18 -1.65 -2.35
N ILE A 101 17.06 -2.31 -2.61
CA ILE A 101 17.07 -3.71 -3.03
C ILE A 101 17.60 -3.70 -4.46
N ASN A 102 18.93 -3.73 -4.58
CA ASN A 102 19.63 -3.74 -5.85
C ASN A 102 20.15 -5.15 -6.09
N GLY A 103 19.81 -5.71 -7.25
CA GLY A 103 19.94 -7.14 -7.53
C GLY A 103 18.68 -7.90 -7.12
N ASN A 104 18.16 -8.69 -8.07
CA ASN A 104 16.89 -9.41 -8.00
C ASN A 104 16.94 -10.61 -7.03
N THR A 105 17.93 -10.70 -6.12
CA THR A 105 18.16 -11.82 -5.18
C THR A 105 17.52 -11.61 -3.80
N ALA A 106 16.70 -10.58 -3.60
CA ALA A 106 15.95 -10.43 -2.36
C ALA A 106 14.64 -11.22 -2.44
N ILE A 107 14.27 -11.88 -1.35
CA ILE A 107 12.89 -12.31 -1.15
C ILE A 107 12.16 -11.13 -0.52
N GLN A 108 11.02 -10.75 -1.08
CA GLN A 108 10.17 -9.67 -0.56
C GLN A 108 8.71 -10.09 -0.56
N TYR A 109 8.01 -9.68 0.48
CA TYR A 109 6.57 -9.74 0.62
C TYR A 109 6.06 -8.31 0.81
N THR A 110 4.97 -7.94 0.16
CA THR A 110 4.32 -6.63 0.35
C THR A 110 2.81 -6.78 0.21
N ALA A 111 2.07 -6.23 1.17
CA ALA A 111 0.62 -6.24 1.19
C ALA A 111 0.10 -4.81 1.35
N VAL A 112 -0.92 -4.48 0.59
CA VAL A 112 -1.70 -3.24 0.71
C VAL A 112 -3.11 -3.63 1.12
N LEU A 113 -3.62 -2.97 2.16
CA LEU A 113 -4.94 -3.18 2.70
C LEU A 113 -5.71 -1.86 2.70
N ASP A 114 -7.00 -1.90 2.36
CA ASP A 114 -7.92 -0.84 2.72
C ASP A 114 -8.02 -0.79 4.26
N ALA A 115 -7.75 0.37 4.86
CA ALA A 115 -7.58 0.49 6.30
C ALA A 115 -8.90 0.55 7.09
N GLU A 116 -10.06 0.60 6.43
CA GLU A 116 -11.37 0.64 7.08
C GLU A 116 -12.02 -0.74 7.08
N THR A 117 -12.07 -1.36 5.91
CA THR A 117 -12.63 -2.69 5.66
C THR A 117 -11.64 -3.82 5.99
N ASN A 118 -10.33 -3.53 6.06
CA ASN A 118 -9.24 -4.52 6.19
C ASN A 118 -9.12 -5.46 4.97
N LYS A 119 -9.70 -5.11 3.82
CA LYS A 119 -9.60 -5.91 2.59
C LYS A 119 -8.20 -5.80 1.98
N ILE A 120 -7.70 -6.92 1.46
CA ILE A 120 -6.48 -6.95 0.65
C ILE A 120 -6.77 -6.29 -0.69
N VAL A 121 -6.03 -5.23 -1.01
CA VAL A 121 -6.08 -4.52 -2.30
C VAL A 121 -4.91 -4.95 -3.18
N SER A 122 -3.73 -5.17 -2.60
CA SER A 122 -2.61 -5.80 -3.29
C SER A 122 -1.87 -6.77 -2.37
N LEU A 123 -1.38 -7.86 -2.95
CA LEU A 123 -0.56 -8.87 -2.27
C LEU A 123 0.52 -9.31 -3.25
N GLN A 124 1.78 -9.04 -2.92
CA GLN A 124 2.93 -9.26 -3.79
C GLN A 124 3.99 -10.10 -3.08
N TYR A 125 4.45 -11.14 -3.76
CA TYR A 125 5.57 -11.98 -3.38
C TYR A 125 6.63 -11.96 -4.48
N HIS A 126 7.81 -11.45 -4.17
CA HIS A 126 8.98 -11.55 -5.01
C HIS A 126 9.88 -12.67 -4.47
N PRO A 127 10.06 -13.78 -5.21
CA PRO A 127 10.84 -14.94 -4.75
C PRO A 127 12.36 -14.76 -4.90
N GLY A 128 12.80 -13.68 -5.55
CA GLY A 128 14.17 -13.48 -5.99
C GLY A 128 14.39 -13.93 -7.45
N GLU A 129 15.63 -14.28 -7.78
CA GLU A 129 16.03 -14.62 -9.16
C GLU A 129 15.53 -15.99 -9.60
N ALA A 130 15.16 -16.09 -10.88
CA ALA A 130 14.90 -17.37 -11.51
C ALA A 130 16.13 -18.28 -11.38
N LYS A 131 15.93 -19.53 -10.95
CA LYS A 131 17.05 -20.43 -10.57
C LYS A 131 17.87 -20.90 -11.77
N ASN A 132 17.30 -20.84 -12.96
CA ASN A 132 17.88 -21.21 -14.24
C ASN A 132 17.09 -20.51 -15.36
N GLN A 133 17.21 -20.94 -16.62
CA GLN A 133 16.53 -20.32 -17.77
C GLN A 133 15.25 -21.05 -18.21
N ASN A 134 14.88 -22.16 -17.58
CA ASN A 134 13.74 -23.01 -17.99
C ASN A 134 12.37 -22.34 -17.74
N TYR A 135 12.34 -21.21 -17.03
CA TYR A 135 11.15 -20.33 -16.97
C TYR A 135 10.71 -19.85 -18.35
N LYS A 136 11.59 -19.89 -19.36
CA LYS A 136 11.30 -19.56 -20.75
C LYS A 136 10.44 -20.62 -21.45
N ASP A 137 10.44 -21.85 -20.93
CA ASP A 137 9.65 -22.96 -21.48
C ASP A 137 8.22 -23.00 -20.93
N PHE A 138 7.91 -22.17 -19.92
CA PHE A 138 6.57 -22.07 -19.36
C PHE A 138 5.67 -21.24 -20.28
N SER A 139 4.57 -21.84 -20.74
CA SER A 139 3.72 -21.24 -21.76
C SER A 139 2.73 -20.21 -21.21
N TYR A 140 2.27 -19.31 -22.09
CA TYR A 140 1.22 -18.35 -21.77
C TYR A 140 -0.10 -19.04 -21.39
N ASP A 141 -0.49 -20.12 -22.08
CA ASP A 141 -1.76 -20.80 -21.84
C ASP A 141 -1.76 -21.55 -20.49
N GLU A 142 -0.67 -22.24 -20.13
CA GLU A 142 -0.53 -22.82 -18.78
C GLU A 142 -0.60 -21.74 -17.69
N ALA A 143 0.05 -20.59 -17.91
CA ALA A 143 0.05 -19.49 -16.98
C ALA A 143 -1.34 -18.83 -16.84
N LYS A 144 -2.09 -18.72 -17.95
CA LYS A 144 -3.47 -18.21 -17.99
C LYS A 144 -4.42 -19.12 -17.22
N ASP A 145 -4.29 -20.43 -17.36
CA ASP A 145 -5.08 -21.41 -16.62
C ASP A 145 -4.79 -21.32 -15.11
N LEU A 146 -3.52 -21.18 -14.72
CA LEU A 146 -3.16 -20.92 -13.31
C LEU A 146 -3.80 -19.63 -12.78
N ALA A 147 -3.70 -18.51 -13.49
CA ALA A 147 -4.29 -17.25 -13.06
C ALA A 147 -5.83 -17.33 -12.95
N THR A 148 -6.48 -17.96 -13.93
CA THR A 148 -7.94 -18.10 -13.98
C THR A 148 -8.47 -18.99 -12.86
N ASN A 149 -7.84 -20.15 -12.63
CA ASN A 149 -8.19 -21.04 -11.53
C ASN A 149 -7.91 -20.38 -10.18
N PHE A 150 -6.77 -19.67 -10.05
CA PHE A 150 -6.43 -18.95 -8.83
C PHE A 150 -7.49 -17.91 -8.42
N VAL A 151 -7.95 -17.06 -9.36
CA VAL A 151 -8.99 -16.04 -9.10
C VAL A 151 -10.28 -16.69 -8.62
N LYS A 152 -10.68 -17.78 -9.26
CA LYS A 152 -11.89 -18.54 -8.99
C LYS A 152 -11.84 -19.27 -7.64
N GLU A 153 -10.80 -20.04 -7.40
CA GLU A 153 -10.68 -20.95 -6.25
C GLU A 153 -10.39 -20.19 -4.95
N ASN A 154 -9.61 -19.11 -4.99
CA ASN A 154 -9.32 -18.29 -3.81
C ASN A 154 -10.43 -17.26 -3.52
N ASN A 155 -11.42 -17.14 -4.42
CA ASN A 155 -12.49 -16.14 -4.41
C ASN A 155 -11.96 -14.70 -4.32
N ILE A 156 -10.99 -14.35 -5.19
CA ILE A 156 -10.26 -13.08 -5.13
C ILE A 156 -11.17 -11.86 -5.30
N LEU A 157 -12.28 -12.01 -6.02
CA LEU A 157 -13.22 -10.92 -6.33
C LEU A 157 -14.50 -10.97 -5.49
N ASP A 158 -14.47 -11.60 -4.30
CA ASP A 158 -15.60 -11.66 -3.36
C ASP A 158 -16.93 -12.14 -3.98
N GLY A 159 -16.87 -13.08 -4.94
CA GLY A 159 -18.05 -13.59 -5.65
C GLY A 159 -18.64 -12.66 -6.72
N LYS A 160 -18.03 -11.50 -6.99
CA LYS A 160 -18.42 -10.61 -8.10
C LYS A 160 -18.22 -11.31 -9.45
N SER A 161 -19.08 -11.00 -10.42
CA SER A 161 -18.88 -11.41 -11.82
C SER A 161 -17.66 -10.72 -12.42
N TYR A 162 -16.89 -11.46 -13.22
CA TYR A 162 -15.71 -10.96 -13.91
C TYR A 162 -15.56 -11.57 -15.30
N GLU A 163 -14.80 -10.90 -16.16
CA GLU A 163 -14.41 -11.35 -17.49
C GLU A 163 -12.88 -11.33 -17.63
N PHE A 164 -12.31 -12.35 -18.28
CA PHE A 164 -10.87 -12.36 -18.56
C PHE A 164 -10.55 -11.50 -19.79
N SER A 165 -9.71 -10.47 -19.61
CA SER A 165 -9.29 -9.57 -20.68
C SER A 165 -8.09 -10.14 -21.43
N GLU A 166 -8.38 -11.06 -22.36
CA GLU A 166 -7.39 -11.72 -23.21
C GLU A 166 -6.54 -10.73 -24.02
N GLU A 167 -7.17 -9.71 -24.62
CA GLU A 167 -6.50 -8.71 -25.45
C GLU A 167 -5.52 -7.86 -24.64
N GLN A 168 -5.96 -7.26 -23.53
CA GLN A 168 -5.09 -6.50 -22.63
C GLN A 168 -3.94 -7.35 -22.07
N SER A 169 -4.23 -8.62 -21.71
CA SER A 169 -3.21 -9.54 -21.22
C SER A 169 -2.17 -9.83 -22.31
N LYS A 170 -2.58 -10.11 -23.55
CA LYS A 170 -1.65 -10.34 -24.66
C LYS A 170 -0.84 -9.09 -25.02
N GLU A 171 -1.46 -7.93 -25.06
CA GLU A 171 -0.79 -6.65 -25.33
C GLU A 171 0.34 -6.39 -24.32
N VAL A 172 0.04 -6.47 -23.02
CA VAL A 172 1.03 -6.22 -21.96
C VAL A 172 2.15 -7.24 -21.97
N ASN A 173 1.85 -8.53 -22.18
CA ASN A 173 2.89 -9.55 -22.24
C ASN A 173 3.76 -9.43 -23.51
N ALA A 174 3.19 -9.03 -24.66
CA ALA A 174 3.96 -8.78 -25.88
C ALA A 174 4.85 -7.53 -25.77
N ALA A 175 4.35 -6.45 -25.16
CA ALA A 175 5.14 -5.23 -24.90
C ALA A 175 6.27 -5.48 -23.89
N LYS A 176 6.09 -6.45 -22.97
CA LYS A 176 7.08 -6.84 -21.96
C LYS A 176 7.96 -8.03 -22.36
N ASP A 177 7.83 -8.57 -23.58
CA ASP A 177 8.59 -9.74 -24.10
C ASP A 177 10.08 -9.44 -24.40
N SER A 178 10.68 -8.59 -23.57
CA SER A 178 12.08 -8.77 -23.20
C SER A 178 12.28 -10.20 -22.69
N LYS A 179 13.34 -10.86 -23.17
CA LYS A 179 13.65 -12.28 -22.84
C LYS A 179 14.11 -12.48 -21.39
N GLU A 180 13.73 -11.58 -20.50
CA GLU A 180 14.16 -11.44 -19.11
C GLU A 180 12.97 -11.16 -18.16
N ASP A 181 11.74 -10.90 -18.65
CA ASP A 181 10.58 -10.86 -17.75
C ASP A 181 10.27 -12.28 -17.23
N TRP A 182 10.13 -12.37 -15.91
CA TRP A 182 9.86 -13.60 -15.16
C TRP A 182 8.38 -13.78 -14.84
N TYR A 183 7.52 -12.88 -15.30
CA TYR A 183 6.09 -12.91 -15.02
C TYR A 183 5.27 -12.94 -16.31
N TYR A 184 4.12 -13.60 -16.25
CA TYR A 184 3.00 -13.32 -17.14
C TYR A 184 1.98 -12.46 -16.39
N HIS A 185 1.46 -11.43 -17.06
CA HIS A 185 0.56 -10.42 -16.51
C HIS A 185 -0.86 -10.69 -17.05
N PHE A 186 -1.82 -10.99 -16.17
CA PHE A 186 -3.19 -11.35 -16.54
C PHE A 186 -4.22 -10.38 -15.95
N TYR A 187 -5.16 -9.95 -16.77
CA TYR A 187 -6.16 -8.94 -16.39
C TYR A 187 -7.58 -9.51 -16.39
N PHE A 188 -8.30 -9.27 -15.30
CA PHE A 188 -9.71 -9.63 -15.14
C PHE A 188 -10.53 -8.35 -14.89
N LYS A 189 -11.53 -8.09 -15.71
CA LYS A 189 -12.45 -6.95 -15.57
C LYS A 189 -13.61 -7.33 -14.67
N TYR A 190 -13.96 -6.46 -13.74
CA TYR A 190 -15.05 -6.67 -12.78
C TYR A 190 -15.75 -5.35 -12.44
N ASP A 191 -16.90 -5.41 -11.76
CA ASP A 191 -17.52 -4.26 -11.06
C ASP A 191 -17.59 -2.95 -11.89
N GLY A 192 -18.11 -3.05 -13.12
CA GLY A 192 -18.34 -1.89 -13.98
C GLY A 192 -17.13 -1.32 -14.73
N GLY A 193 -15.94 -1.90 -14.58
CA GLY A 193 -14.73 -1.46 -15.30
C GLY A 193 -13.42 -1.62 -14.53
N LYS A 194 -13.51 -1.84 -13.21
CA LYS A 194 -12.36 -2.14 -12.34
C LYS A 194 -11.57 -3.33 -12.86
N THR A 195 -10.28 -3.33 -12.56
CA THR A 195 -9.34 -4.31 -13.09
C THR A 195 -8.63 -5.04 -11.95
N CYS A 196 -8.60 -6.36 -12.01
CA CYS A 196 -7.75 -7.21 -11.20
C CYS A 196 -6.56 -7.67 -12.05
N LEU A 197 -5.36 -7.29 -11.66
CA LEU A 197 -4.11 -7.82 -12.18
C LEU A 197 -3.70 -9.05 -11.37
N VAL A 198 -3.33 -10.12 -12.06
CA VAL A 198 -2.77 -11.35 -11.50
C VAL A 198 -1.46 -11.65 -12.22
N ASN A 199 -0.36 -11.72 -11.47
CA ASN A 199 0.96 -12.01 -12.01
C ASN A 199 1.39 -13.43 -11.67
N VAL A 200 1.74 -14.21 -12.69
CA VAL A 200 2.21 -15.59 -12.58
C VAL A 200 3.71 -15.63 -12.82
N ASN A 201 4.48 -16.02 -11.80
CA ASN A 201 5.91 -16.19 -11.92
C ASN A 201 6.24 -17.46 -12.73
N LYS A 202 7.09 -17.30 -13.74
CA LYS A 202 7.42 -18.32 -14.74
C LYS A 202 8.42 -19.38 -14.25
N ASP A 203 9.29 -19.05 -13.30
CA ASP A 203 10.25 -19.99 -12.68
C ASP A 203 9.55 -20.88 -11.65
N LEU A 204 8.69 -20.28 -10.82
CA LEU A 204 7.92 -20.99 -9.80
C LEU A 204 6.64 -21.65 -10.32
N LYS A 205 6.17 -21.28 -11.52
CA LYS A 205 4.90 -21.70 -12.11
C LYS A 205 3.72 -21.54 -11.14
N LYS A 206 3.61 -20.35 -10.52
CA LYS A 206 2.52 -20.01 -9.59
C LYS A 206 2.18 -18.52 -9.62
N VAL A 207 0.97 -18.17 -9.18
CA VAL A 207 0.62 -16.77 -8.91
C VAL A 207 1.46 -16.25 -7.75
N THR A 208 2.07 -15.08 -7.94
CA THR A 208 2.89 -14.41 -6.94
C THR A 208 2.47 -12.96 -6.70
N GLU A 209 1.56 -12.41 -7.49
CA GLU A 209 0.96 -11.12 -7.19
C GLU A 209 -0.53 -11.08 -7.58
N ILE A 210 -1.31 -10.40 -6.75
CA ILE A 210 -2.61 -9.84 -7.08
C ILE A 210 -2.62 -8.34 -6.79
N THR A 211 -3.25 -7.56 -7.65
CA THR A 211 -3.55 -6.14 -7.42
C THR A 211 -4.95 -5.83 -7.93
N LEU A 212 -5.80 -5.32 -7.05
CA LEU A 212 -7.16 -4.85 -7.34
C LEU A 212 -7.15 -3.34 -7.53
N ASP A 213 -7.85 -2.87 -8.56
CA ASP A 213 -8.12 -1.45 -8.79
C ASP A 213 -9.27 -0.97 -7.89
N GLU A 214 -9.03 -0.95 -6.58
CA GLU A 214 -9.93 -0.34 -5.59
C GLU A 214 -9.37 1.04 -5.23
N GLY A 215 -9.93 2.10 -5.82
CA GLY A 215 -9.49 3.50 -5.59
C GLY A 215 -9.42 4.39 -6.84
N GLN A 216 -9.76 3.89 -8.03
CA GLN A 216 -9.91 4.69 -9.26
C GLN A 216 -11.37 4.66 -9.75
N ASP A 217 -12.27 5.36 -9.05
CA ASP A 217 -13.57 5.72 -9.64
C ASP A 217 -13.32 6.78 -10.73
N GLN A 218 -13.08 6.33 -11.97
CA GLN A 218 -13.03 7.20 -13.14
C GLN A 218 -14.46 7.59 -13.56
N GLY A 219 -14.95 8.66 -12.95
CA GLY A 219 -16.15 9.40 -13.39
C GLY A 219 -15.89 10.34 -14.56
#